data_AF-A0A7W1L2I0-F1
#
_entry.id   AF-A0A7W1L2I0-F1
#
_cell.length_a   1.000
_cell.length_b   1.000
_cell.length_c   1.000
_cell.angle_alpha   90.00
_cell.angle_beta   90.00
_cell.angle_gamma   90.00
#
_symmetry.space_group_name_H-M   'P 1'
#
loop_
_entity.id
_entity.type
_entity.pdbx_description
1 polymer ?
#
loop_
_entity_poly.entity_id
_entity_poly.type
_entity_poly.pdbx_seq_one_letter_code
_entity_poly.pdbx_strand_id
1 'polypeptide(L)'
;MALSKEDAVKRARADLAKRLGVSENEIKEETVEQADFPDMALGAPIEDEMSGQMITTGWRIRLKAGDGSHEYRANRDQVRLYNYKGSNYRL
;
A
#
# COMPACT_ATOMS: atom_id res chain seq x y z
N MET A 1 -8.74 10.87 12.48
CA MET A 1 -7.60 11.56 11.85
C MET A 1 -7.39 10.91 10.49
N ALA A 2 -7.40 11.68 9.40
CA ALA A 2 -7.10 11.15 8.08
C ALA A 2 -5.62 10.73 8.00
N LEU A 3 -5.31 9.62 7.35
CA LEU A 3 -3.92 9.29 7.00
C LEU A 3 -3.33 10.43 6.17
N SER A 4 -2.15 10.91 6.55
CA SER A 4 -1.33 11.76 5.69
C SER A 4 -0.41 10.90 4.84
N LYS A 5 0.12 11.46 3.74
CA LYS A 5 1.12 10.81 2.87
C LYS A 5 2.26 10.16 3.67
N GLU A 6 2.83 10.89 4.62
CA GLU A 6 3.93 10.39 5.47
C GLU A 6 3.52 9.26 6.41
N ASP A 7 2.29 9.30 6.93
CA ASP A 7 1.74 8.25 7.79
C ASP A 7 1.50 6.97 6.97
N ALA A 8 0.99 7.13 5.75
CA ALA A 8 0.80 6.04 4.80
C ALA A 8 2.11 5.34 4.45
N VAL A 9 3.17 6.11 4.19
CA VAL A 9 4.52 5.57 3.93
C VAL A 9 5.06 4.81 5.13
N LYS A 10 4.97 5.40 6.34
CA LYS A 10 5.43 4.76 7.57
C LYS A 10 4.72 3.43 7.79
N ARG A 11 3.39 3.40 7.65
CA ARG A 11 2.60 2.17 7.76
C ARG A 11 2.98 1.15 6.69
N ALA A 12 3.14 1.57 5.44
CA ALA A 12 3.55 0.70 4.35
C ALA A 12 4.93 0.06 4.58
N ARG A 13 5.90 0.85 5.08
CA ARG A 13 7.22 0.34 5.46
C ARG A 13 7.14 -0.65 6.61
N ALA A 14 6.44 -0.31 7.69
CA ALA A 14 6.30 -1.18 8.85
C ALA A 14 5.59 -2.50 8.49
N ASP A 15 4.56 -2.44 7.63
CA ASP A 15 3.85 -3.62 7.12
C ASP A 15 4.78 -4.49 6.27
N LEU A 16 5.49 -3.89 5.31
CA LEU A 16 6.43 -4.62 4.45
C LEU A 16 7.57 -5.26 5.26
N ALA A 17 8.09 -4.54 6.26
CA ALA A 17 9.14 -5.03 7.17
C ALA A 17 8.67 -6.30 7.89
N LYS A 18 7.46 -6.25 8.45
CA LYS A 18 6.85 -7.40 9.12
C LYS A 18 6.59 -8.57 8.16
N ARG A 19 6.11 -8.30 6.94
CA ARG A 19 5.83 -9.34 5.93
C ARG A 19 7.09 -10.06 5.47
N LEU A 20 8.16 -9.31 5.23
CA LEU A 20 9.44 -9.86 4.76
C LEU A 20 10.34 -10.34 5.92
N GLY A 21 10.01 -9.98 7.16
CA GLY A 21 10.87 -10.25 8.32
C GLY A 21 12.17 -9.45 8.33
N VAL A 22 12.20 -8.32 7.63
CA VAL A 22 13.38 -7.43 7.49
C VAL A 22 13.22 -6.18 8.34
N SER A 23 14.30 -5.45 8.56
CA SER A 23 14.22 -4.16 9.25
C SER A 23 13.64 -3.08 8.34
N GLU A 24 12.88 -2.13 8.89
CA GLU A 24 12.38 -0.95 8.15
C GLU A 24 13.50 -0.15 7.47
N ASN A 25 14.73 -0.27 7.97
CA ASN A 25 15.92 0.35 7.42
C ASN A 25 16.42 -0.32 6.11
N GLU A 26 16.11 -1.60 5.91
CA GLU A 26 16.40 -2.32 4.65
C GLU A 26 15.39 -1.96 3.57
N ILE A 27 14.23 -1.43 3.96
CA ILE A 27 13.23 -0.93 3.04
C ILE A 27 13.62 0.47 2.63
N LYS A 28 13.74 0.69 1.33
CA LYS A 28 13.91 2.00 0.72
C LYS A 28 12.58 2.46 0.15
N GLU A 29 12.24 3.70 0.43
CA GLU A 29 11.15 4.35 -0.30
C GLU A 29 11.73 4.79 -1.65
N GLU A 30 11.14 4.32 -2.74
CA GLU A 30 11.52 4.74 -4.09
C GLU A 30 10.75 6.00 -4.48
N THR A 31 9.44 5.99 -4.32
CA THR A 31 8.58 7.08 -4.80
C THR A 31 7.25 7.07 -4.06
N VAL A 32 6.71 8.25 -3.76
CA VAL A 32 5.36 8.38 -3.23
C VAL A 32 4.62 9.55 -3.87
N GLU A 33 3.56 9.22 -4.60
CA GLU A 33 2.80 10.16 -5.43
C GLU A 33 1.31 10.02 -5.16
N GLN A 34 0.57 11.12 -5.29
CA GLN A 34 -0.89 11.06 -5.29
C GLN A 34 -1.35 10.46 -6.61
N ALA A 35 -2.23 9.47 -6.53
CA ALA A 35 -2.81 8.80 -7.68
C ALA A 35 -4.30 8.59 -7.46
N ASP A 36 -5.07 8.73 -8.54
CA ASP A 36 -6.45 8.27 -8.60
C ASP A 36 -6.49 6.78 -8.97
N PHE A 37 -7.32 6.05 -8.25
CA PHE A 37 -7.56 4.64 -8.50
C PHE A 37 -8.99 4.44 -8.99
N PRO A 38 -9.23 3.53 -9.94
CA PRO A 38 -10.55 3.38 -10.58
C PRO A 38 -11.60 2.74 -9.67
N ASP A 39 -11.21 2.23 -8.51
CA ASP A 39 -12.06 1.49 -7.59
C ASP A 39 -11.73 1.82 -6.12
N MET A 40 -12.69 1.53 -5.23
CA MET A 40 -12.54 1.77 -3.78
C MET A 40 -11.47 0.90 -3.11
N ALA A 41 -11.11 -0.23 -3.72
CA ALA A 41 -10.03 -1.09 -3.26
C ALA A 41 -8.64 -0.61 -3.72
N LEU A 42 -8.58 0.56 -4.36
CA LEU A 42 -7.36 1.13 -4.91
C LEU A 42 -6.70 0.18 -5.92
N GLY A 43 -7.46 -0.64 -6.64
CA GLY A 43 -7.01 -1.70 -7.53
C GLY A 43 -6.29 -2.85 -6.83
N ALA A 44 -6.36 -2.94 -5.51
CA ALA A 44 -5.91 -4.08 -4.71
C ALA A 44 -7.12 -4.71 -3.99
N PRO A 45 -8.10 -5.28 -4.72
CA PRO A 45 -9.23 -5.97 -4.10
C PRO A 45 -8.73 -7.13 -3.25
N ILE A 46 -9.32 -7.30 -2.08
CA ILE A 46 -9.14 -8.52 -1.28
C ILE A 46 -10.00 -9.60 -1.95
N GLU A 47 -9.58 -10.87 -1.88
CA GLU A 47 -10.35 -11.99 -2.45
C GLU A 47 -11.83 -11.90 -2.04
N ASP A 48 -12.72 -12.02 -3.02
CA ASP A 48 -14.18 -11.90 -2.89
C ASP A 48 -14.76 -10.50 -2.58
N GLU A 49 -13.94 -9.43 -2.54
CA GLU A 49 -14.43 -8.08 -2.31
C GLU A 49 -15.04 -7.46 -3.59
N MET A 50 -16.37 -7.30 -3.62
CA MET A 50 -17.03 -6.42 -4.59
C MET A 50 -16.67 -4.96 -4.29
N SER A 51 -15.62 -4.50 -4.95
CA SER A 51 -15.16 -3.12 -4.85
C SER A 51 -16.09 -2.19 -5.63
N GLY A 52 -16.53 -1.11 -5.01
CA GLY A 52 -17.33 -0.09 -5.71
C GLY A 52 -16.53 0.52 -6.87
N GLN A 53 -17.18 0.70 -8.02
CA GLN A 53 -16.64 1.40 -9.19
C GLN A 53 -16.62 2.92 -8.95
N MET A 54 -15.80 3.36 -8.00
CA MET A 54 -15.66 4.75 -7.61
C MET A 54 -14.20 5.16 -7.65
N ILE A 55 -13.92 6.25 -8.39
CA ILE A 55 -12.59 6.83 -8.45
C ILE A 55 -12.20 7.32 -7.06
N THR A 56 -11.18 6.70 -6.49
CA THR A 56 -10.70 7.00 -5.15
C THR A 56 -9.32 7.64 -5.23
N THR A 57 -9.21 8.87 -4.73
CA THR A 57 -7.90 9.54 -4.60
C THR A 57 -7.12 8.94 -3.44
N GLY A 58 -5.90 8.51 -3.72
CA GLY A 58 -4.98 7.98 -2.72
C GLY A 58 -3.53 8.32 -3.04
N TRP A 59 -2.63 7.52 -2.48
CA TRP A 59 -1.19 7.60 -2.64
C TRP A 59 -0.68 6.26 -3.15
N ARG A 60 0.11 6.30 -4.22
CA ARG A 60 0.91 5.18 -4.70
C ARG A 60 2.30 5.32 -4.13
N ILE A 61 2.68 4.38 -3.26
CA ILE A 61 3.95 4.33 -2.55
C ILE A 61 4.73 3.13 -3.11
N ARG A 62 5.88 3.36 -3.74
CA ARG A 62 6.80 2.30 -4.12
C ARG A 62 7.88 2.14 -3.07
N LEU A 63 7.99 0.93 -2.54
CA LEU A 63 9.00 0.53 -1.57
C LEU A 63 9.86 -0.57 -2.17
N LYS A 64 11.17 -0.42 -2.09
CA LYS A 64 12.14 -1.45 -2.45
C LYS A 64 12.65 -2.15 -1.21
N ALA A 65 12.62 -3.47 -1.18
CA ALA A 65 13.13 -4.28 -0.09
C ALA A 65 13.99 -5.41 -0.66
N GLY A 66 15.28 -5.42 -0.31
CA GLY A 66 16.24 -6.33 -0.90
C GLY A 66 16.28 -6.19 -2.43
N ASP A 67 15.99 -7.28 -3.14
CA ASP A 67 15.95 -7.33 -4.62
C ASP A 67 14.55 -7.07 -5.20
N GLY A 68 13.51 -6.97 -4.36
CA GLY A 68 12.12 -6.79 -4.78
C GLY A 68 11.62 -5.34 -4.66
N SER A 69 10.85 -4.88 -5.64
CA SER A 69 10.05 -3.65 -5.54
C SER A 69 8.59 -4.00 -5.24
N HIS A 70 8.00 -3.29 -4.28
CA HIS A 70 6.65 -3.48 -3.76
C HIS A 70 5.86 -2.18 -3.88
N GLU A 71 4.65 -2.26 -4.45
CA GLU A 71 3.76 -1.12 -4.56
C GLU A 71 2.70 -1.18 -3.48
N TYR A 72 2.67 -0.17 -2.62
CA TYR A 72 1.61 0.09 -1.67
C TYR A 72 0.68 1.16 -2.20
N ARG A 73 -0.61 0.98 -1.96
CA ARG A 73 -1.68 1.89 -2.33
C ARG A 73 -2.43 2.25 -1.08
N ALA A 74 -2.34 3.51 -0.70
CA ALA A 74 -2.96 4.03 0.49
C ALA A 74 -4.00 5.07 0.14
N ASN A 75 -4.98 5.25 0.99
CA ASN A 75 -5.83 6.42 0.98
C ASN A 75 -5.94 6.95 2.42
N ARG A 76 -6.88 7.87 2.64
CA ARG A 76 -7.09 8.55 3.92
C ARG A 76 -7.53 7.60 5.05
N ASP A 77 -7.92 6.37 4.70
CA ASP A 77 -8.60 5.38 5.52
C ASP A 77 -7.81 4.06 5.64
N GLN A 78 -7.24 3.56 4.54
CA GLN A 78 -6.59 2.25 4.44
C GLN A 78 -5.26 2.29 3.69
N VAL A 79 -4.40 1.30 3.96
CA VAL A 79 -3.14 1.02 3.23
C VAL A 79 -3.20 -0.42 2.75
N ARG A 80 -3.04 -0.64 1.45
CA ARG A 80 -3.10 -1.95 0.81
C ARG A 80 -1.84 -2.24 0.01
N LEU A 81 -1.41 -3.49 0.00
CA LEU A 81 -0.27 -3.92 -0.80
C LEU A 81 -0.77 -4.41 -2.17
N TYR A 82 -0.33 -3.75 -3.23
CA TYR A 82 -0.72 -4.09 -4.60
C TYR A 82 0.15 -5.24 -5.13
N ASN A 83 -0.50 -6.21 -5.78
CA ASN A 83 0.13 -7.30 -6.53
C ASN A 83 1.15 -8.15 -5.74
N TYR A 84 0.98 -8.27 -4.42
CA TYR A 84 1.76 -9.22 -3.64
C TYR A 84 1.14 -10.61 -3.78
N LYS A 85 1.93 -11.60 -4.22
CA LYS A 85 1.55 -13.02 -4.32
C LYS A 85 1.41 -13.71 -2.95
N GLY A 86 0.94 -12.99 -1.95
CA GLY A 86 0.67 -13.48 -0.59
C GLY A 86 -0.52 -12.72 0.02
N SER A 87 -1.12 -13.27 1.08
CA SER A 87 -2.39 -12.81 1.64
C SER A 87 -2.39 -11.31 1.97
N ASN A 88 -3.39 -10.59 1.46
CA ASN A 88 -3.67 -9.20 1.84
C ASN A 88 -4.51 -9.19 3.13
N TYR A 89 -4.05 -8.49 4.17
CA TYR A 89 -4.80 -8.35 5.42
C TYR A 89 -5.48 -6.99 5.47
N ARG A 90 -6.78 -6.99 5.79
CA ARG A 90 -7.54 -5.81 6.19
C ARG A 90 -7.24 -5.53 7.66
N LEU A 91 -6.92 -4.29 8.02
CA LEU A 91 -6.91 -3.82 9.41
C LEU A 91 -8.35 -3.71 9.93
#